data_AF-A0A836N5X4-F1
#
_entry.id   AF-A0A836N5X4-F1
#
_cell.length_a   1.000
_cell.length_b   1.000
_cell.length_c   1.000
_cell.angle_alpha   90.00
_cell.angle_beta   90.00
_cell.angle_gamma   90.00
#
_symmetry.space_group_name_H-M   'P 1'
#
loop_
_entity.id
_entity.type
_entity.pdbx_description
1 polymer ?
#
loop_
_entity_poly.entity_id
_entity_poly.type
_entity_poly.pdbx_seq_one_letter_code
_entity_poly.pdbx_strand_id
1 'polypeptide(L)'
;MPELTSLFSDVADALDIESVAIVEKDYFVVDLLRLLKEIKPETHTLVFAGGTALSKAGISLNRMSEDIDIKLVPTENFMQNGRDKRRKIRKEIVQIITDVIHNSDIFSLDNENARITRDEYRYNEISVRYPQTFAQVPCLRPFIKLELMESTLLEHPESRDIYSLVTELTGKGTPVTAFPCV
;
A
#
# COMPACT_ATOMS: atom_id res chain seq x y z
N MET A 1 -17.85 5.49 6.93
CA MET A 1 -16.98 6.24 5.99
C MET A 1 -17.32 7.73 5.89
N PRO A 2 -18.60 8.19 5.81
CA PRO A 2 -18.92 9.61 5.63
C PRO A 2 -18.37 10.54 6.73
N GLU A 3 -18.29 10.04 7.97
CA GLU A 3 -17.79 10.81 9.12
C GLU A 3 -16.27 11.04 9.13
N LEU A 4 -15.48 10.21 8.43
CA LEU A 4 -14.03 10.39 8.34
C LEU A 4 -13.66 11.31 7.18
N THR A 5 -14.39 11.20 6.05
CA THR A 5 -14.20 12.09 4.90
C THR A 5 -14.50 13.55 5.21
N SER A 6 -15.40 13.83 6.16
CA SER A 6 -15.66 15.21 6.61
C SER A 6 -14.49 15.83 7.37
N LEU A 7 -13.55 15.02 7.87
CA LEU A 7 -12.38 15.50 8.62
C LEU A 7 -11.21 15.87 7.71
N PHE A 8 -11.25 15.53 6.42
CA PHE A 8 -10.09 15.71 5.54
C PHE A 8 -9.71 17.18 5.39
N SER A 9 -10.69 18.08 5.25
CA SER A 9 -10.44 19.52 5.18
C SER A 9 -9.85 20.06 6.48
N ASP A 10 -10.45 19.70 7.64
CA ASP A 10 -9.97 20.15 8.95
C ASP A 10 -8.52 19.68 9.21
N VAL A 11 -8.20 18.45 8.80
CA VAL A 11 -6.85 17.88 8.92
C VAL A 11 -5.88 18.58 7.97
N ALA A 12 -6.30 18.89 6.73
CA ALA A 12 -5.46 19.62 5.79
C ALA A 12 -5.13 21.02 6.32
N ASP A 13 -6.15 21.75 6.80
CA ASP A 13 -6.00 23.08 7.37
C ASP A 13 -5.09 23.06 8.61
N ALA A 14 -5.28 22.10 9.51
CA ALA A 14 -4.49 21.98 10.74
C ALA A 14 -3.02 21.62 10.48
N LEU A 15 -2.72 20.96 9.36
CA LEU A 15 -1.37 20.54 8.96
C LEU A 15 -0.74 21.48 7.91
N ASP A 16 -1.42 22.58 7.55
CA ASP A 16 -1.00 23.54 6.51
C ASP A 16 -0.74 22.84 5.16
N ILE A 17 -1.59 21.86 4.82
CA ILE A 17 -1.55 21.12 3.56
C ILE A 17 -2.45 21.81 2.55
N GLU A 18 -1.86 22.37 1.48
CA GLU A 18 -2.56 23.16 0.46
C GLU A 18 -3.71 22.42 -0.25
N SER A 19 -3.69 21.09 -0.28
CA SER A 19 -4.69 20.28 -0.96
C SER A 19 -5.25 19.17 -0.10
N VAL A 20 -6.57 19.21 0.12
CA VAL A 20 -7.34 18.15 0.82
C VAL A 20 -7.19 16.78 0.12
N ALA A 21 -6.95 16.76 -1.19
CA ALA A 21 -6.73 15.53 -1.94
C ALA A 21 -5.49 14.74 -1.46
N ILE A 22 -4.50 15.42 -0.86
CA ILE A 22 -3.32 14.77 -0.27
C ILE A 22 -3.73 13.98 0.98
N VAL A 23 -4.56 14.57 1.85
CA VAL A 23 -5.09 13.90 3.05
C VAL A 23 -6.00 12.74 2.66
N GLU A 24 -6.87 12.94 1.66
CA GLU A 24 -7.72 11.88 1.10
C GLU A 24 -6.87 10.69 0.62
N LYS A 25 -5.82 10.96 -0.16
CA LYS A 25 -4.97 9.90 -0.70
C LYS A 25 -4.19 9.17 0.39
N ASP A 26 -3.61 9.90 1.35
CA ASP A 26 -2.91 9.28 2.48
C ASP A 26 -3.82 8.34 3.27
N TYR A 27 -5.07 8.74 3.51
CA TYR A 27 -6.06 7.89 4.16
C TYR A 27 -6.26 6.58 3.39
N PHE A 28 -6.50 6.65 2.08
CA PHE A 28 -6.73 5.45 1.26
C PHE A 28 -5.48 4.59 1.04
N VAL A 29 -4.28 5.17 1.12
CA VAL A 29 -3.02 4.40 1.16
C VAL A 29 -2.96 3.53 2.40
N VAL A 30 -3.27 4.09 3.57
CA VAL A 30 -3.29 3.32 4.84
C VAL A 30 -4.44 2.31 4.84
N ASP A 31 -5.57 2.65 4.23
CA ASP A 31 -6.71 1.76 4.07
C ASP A 31 -6.37 0.54 3.19
N LEU A 32 -5.64 0.75 2.09
CA LEU A 32 -5.12 -0.31 1.23
C LEU A 32 -4.08 -1.18 1.95
N LEU A 33 -3.16 -0.59 2.71
CA LEU A 33 -2.21 -1.34 3.54
C LEU A 33 -2.92 -2.27 4.53
N ARG A 34 -4.07 -1.87 5.07
CA ARG A 34 -4.87 -2.72 5.96
C ARG A 34 -5.40 -3.96 5.24
N LEU A 35 -5.88 -3.81 4.01
CA LEU A 35 -6.29 -4.96 3.19
C LEU A 35 -5.12 -5.89 2.89
N LEU A 36 -3.96 -5.32 2.54
CA LEU A 36 -2.76 -6.09 2.24
C LEU A 36 -2.22 -6.84 3.47
N LYS A 37 -2.39 -6.29 4.68
CA LYS A 37 -1.95 -6.90 5.95
C LYS A 37 -2.62 -8.25 6.22
N GLU A 38 -3.85 -8.44 5.76
CA GLU A 38 -4.61 -9.68 5.94
C GLU A 38 -4.13 -10.80 5.00
N ILE A 39 -3.36 -10.48 3.96
CA ILE A 39 -2.83 -11.45 3.00
C ILE A 39 -1.58 -12.12 3.57
N LYS A 40 -1.70 -13.40 3.94
CA LYS A 40 -0.64 -14.20 4.55
C LYS A 40 -0.42 -15.51 3.78
N PRO A 41 0.20 -15.46 2.59
CA PRO A 41 0.49 -16.67 1.83
C PRO A 41 1.56 -17.50 2.55
N GLU A 42 1.44 -18.82 2.54
CA GLU A 42 2.39 -19.73 3.23
C GLU A 42 3.84 -19.65 2.70
N THR A 43 4.00 -19.10 1.50
CA THR A 43 5.27 -19.11 0.77
C THR A 43 6.02 -17.78 0.82
N HIS A 44 5.36 -16.69 1.22
CA HIS A 44 5.97 -15.36 1.25
C HIS A 44 5.45 -14.52 2.42
N THR A 45 6.31 -13.69 2.98
CA THR A 45 5.90 -12.62 3.88
C THR A 45 5.80 -11.31 3.09
N LEU A 46 4.68 -10.61 3.23
CA LEU A 46 4.54 -9.24 2.72
C LEU A 46 5.19 -8.28 3.71
N VAL A 47 6.16 -7.51 3.23
CA VAL A 47 6.91 -6.54 4.03
C VAL A 47 6.81 -5.19 3.34
N PHE A 48 6.33 -4.18 4.05
CA PHE A 48 6.23 -2.83 3.54
C PHE A 48 7.60 -2.18 3.54
N ALA A 49 8.01 -1.63 2.41
CA ALA A 49 9.31 -1.02 2.21
C ALA A 49 9.14 0.38 1.60
N GLY A 50 10.27 1.06 1.42
CA GLY A 50 10.34 2.33 0.70
C GLY A 50 10.37 3.54 1.63
N GLY A 51 10.50 4.73 1.04
CA GLY A 51 10.57 5.99 1.80
C GLY A 51 9.36 6.24 2.71
N THR A 52 8.21 5.63 2.37
CA THR A 52 6.94 5.68 3.10
C THR A 52 6.97 4.95 4.45
N ALA A 53 7.68 3.81 4.54
CA ALA A 53 7.84 3.05 5.78
C ALA A 53 8.74 3.78 6.79
N LEU A 54 9.62 4.66 6.29
CA LEU A 54 10.54 5.49 7.08
C LEU A 54 9.91 6.85 7.47
N SER A 55 9.11 7.47 6.60
CA SER A 55 8.54 8.81 6.86
C SER A 55 7.40 8.82 7.89
N LYS A 56 6.71 7.69 8.12
CA LYS A 56 5.70 7.55 9.18
C LYS A 56 6.28 7.20 10.57
N ALA A 57 7.61 7.20 10.70
CA ALA A 57 8.33 7.06 11.97
C ALA A 57 8.95 8.38 12.50
N GLY A 58 8.61 9.54 11.90
CA GLY A 58 9.13 10.84 12.39
C GLY A 58 9.15 12.00 11.40
N ILE A 59 8.06 12.22 10.65
CA ILE A 59 7.70 13.39 9.83
C ILE A 59 8.83 14.01 8.97
N SER A 60 8.69 13.84 7.66
CA SER A 60 9.06 14.87 6.69
C SER A 60 8.14 14.78 5.48
N LEU A 61 7.24 15.75 5.36
CA LEU A 61 6.23 15.94 4.31
C LEU A 61 6.79 16.12 2.89
N ASN A 62 8.09 15.92 2.65
CA ASN A 62 8.76 16.37 1.42
C ASN A 62 8.86 15.35 0.28
N ARG A 63 8.23 14.18 0.41
CA ARG A 63 7.89 13.29 -0.72
C ARG A 63 6.62 12.52 -0.33
N MET A 64 5.45 13.13 -0.51
CA MET A 64 4.16 12.49 -0.17
C MET A 64 3.99 11.23 -1.03
N SER A 65 4.14 10.09 -0.36
CA SER A 65 4.32 8.78 -0.99
C SER A 65 3.00 8.22 -1.47
N GLU A 66 2.72 8.49 -2.74
CA GLU A 66 1.62 7.89 -3.50
C GLU A 66 1.84 6.39 -3.79
N ASP A 67 3.05 5.91 -3.50
CA ASP A 67 3.54 4.58 -3.80
C ASP A 67 3.51 3.71 -2.54
N ILE A 68 3.00 2.49 -2.70
CA ILE A 68 3.11 1.41 -1.73
C ILE A 68 4.09 0.39 -2.30
N ASP A 69 5.27 0.27 -1.69
CA ASP A 69 6.26 -0.74 -2.06
C ASP A 69 6.16 -1.94 -1.12
N ILE A 70 5.75 -3.10 -1.62
CA ILE A 70 5.72 -4.36 -0.87
C ILE A 70 6.83 -5.28 -1.36
N LYS A 71 7.73 -5.67 -0.46
CA LYS A 71 8.63 -6.79 -0.68
C LYS A 71 7.90 -8.10 -0.40
N LEU A 72 7.95 -9.01 -1.37
CA LEU A 72 7.51 -10.40 -1.21
C LEU A 72 8.72 -11.23 -0.79
N VAL A 73 8.86 -11.48 0.51
CA VAL A 73 10.02 -12.19 1.06
C VAL A 73 9.76 -13.70 1.04
N PRO A 74 10.46 -14.48 0.20
CA PRO A 74 10.19 -15.91 0.08
C PRO A 74 10.58 -16.68 1.34
N THR A 75 9.80 -17.71 1.68
CA THR A 75 10.15 -18.67 2.74
C THR A 75 11.14 -19.73 2.24
N GLU A 76 11.81 -20.43 3.15
CA GLU A 76 12.71 -21.54 2.79
C GLU A 76 12.00 -22.64 2.00
N ASN A 77 10.76 -22.97 2.38
CA ASN A 77 9.93 -23.96 1.68
C ASN A 77 9.64 -23.54 0.23
N PHE A 78 9.37 -22.25 -0.01
CA PHE A 78 9.23 -21.73 -1.38
C PHE A 78 10.50 -22.00 -2.21
N MET A 79 11.67 -21.76 -1.62
CA MET A 79 12.97 -21.93 -2.27
C MET A 79 13.32 -23.39 -2.57
N GLN A 80 12.62 -24.38 -2.04
CA GLN A 80 12.82 -25.79 -2.40
C GLN A 80 12.13 -26.18 -3.71
N ASN A 81 11.21 -25.36 -4.22
CA ASN A 81 10.45 -25.66 -5.42
C ASN A 81 11.24 -25.38 -6.71
N GLY A 82 10.92 -26.11 -7.79
CA GLY A 82 11.44 -25.83 -9.14
C GLY A 82 10.86 -24.55 -9.76
N ARG A 83 11.50 -24.04 -10.81
CA ARG A 83 11.20 -22.75 -11.48
C ARG A 83 9.72 -22.58 -11.82
N ASP A 84 9.10 -23.56 -12.50
CA ASP A 84 7.71 -23.46 -12.94
C ASP A 84 6.73 -23.37 -11.76
N LYS A 85 6.98 -24.15 -10.71
CA LYS A 85 6.16 -24.12 -9.48
C LYS A 85 6.32 -22.78 -8.76
N ARG A 86 7.53 -22.23 -8.68
CA ARG A 86 7.76 -20.89 -8.11
C ARG A 86 7.04 -19.80 -8.89
N ARG A 87 7.12 -19.82 -10.23
CA ARG A 87 6.39 -18.89 -11.11
C ARG A 87 4.88 -18.99 -10.90
N LYS A 88 4.33 -20.20 -10.76
CA LYS A 88 2.90 -20.42 -10.49
C LYS A 88 2.50 -19.83 -9.14
N ILE A 89 3.26 -20.09 -8.08
CA ILE A 89 3.02 -19.55 -6.74
C ILE A 89 3.03 -18.01 -6.74
N ARG A 90 4.01 -17.37 -7.39
CA ARG A 90 4.05 -15.90 -7.50
C ARG A 90 2.81 -15.35 -8.21
N LYS A 91 2.40 -15.98 -9.31
CA LYS A 91 1.18 -15.62 -10.03
C LYS A 91 -0.06 -15.73 -9.13
N GLU A 92 -0.16 -16.79 -8.33
CA GLU A 92 -1.26 -17.00 -7.37
C GLU A 92 -1.27 -15.90 -6.30
N ILE A 93 -0.12 -15.49 -5.76
CA ILE A 93 -0.03 -14.40 -4.79
C ILE A 93 -0.52 -13.08 -5.39
N VAL A 94 -0.05 -12.75 -6.60
CA VAL A 94 -0.49 -11.54 -7.30
C VAL A 94 -1.99 -11.58 -7.57
N GLN A 95 -2.54 -12.76 -7.91
CA GLN A 95 -3.97 -12.93 -8.12
C GLN A 95 -4.76 -12.71 -6.82
N ILE A 96 -4.32 -13.30 -5.70
CA ILE A 96 -4.93 -13.09 -4.37
C ILE A 96 -4.96 -11.60 -4.03
N ILE A 97 -3.85 -10.89 -4.22
CA ILE A 97 -3.77 -9.45 -3.97
C ILE A 97 -4.78 -8.69 -4.84
N THR A 98 -4.84 -8.97 -6.14
CA THR A 98 -5.80 -8.30 -7.02
C THR A 98 -7.25 -8.62 -6.70
N ASP A 99 -7.54 -9.85 -6.28
CA ASP A 99 -8.90 -10.27 -5.92
C ASP A 99 -9.36 -9.60 -4.62
N VAL A 100 -8.47 -9.52 -3.61
CA VAL A 100 -8.76 -8.80 -2.36
C VAL A 100 -9.04 -7.32 -2.63
N ILE A 101 -8.25 -6.67 -3.49
CA ILE A 101 -8.46 -5.28 -3.87
C ILE A 101 -9.82 -5.12 -4.59
N HIS A 102 -10.09 -5.95 -5.59
CA HIS A 102 -11.32 -5.89 -6.38
C HIS A 102 -12.59 -6.16 -5.55
N ASN A 103 -12.50 -7.04 -4.54
CA ASN A 103 -13.64 -7.43 -3.71
C ASN A 103 -13.83 -6.54 -2.46
N SER A 104 -13.06 -5.45 -2.31
CA SER A 104 -13.06 -4.61 -1.10
C SER A 104 -14.19 -3.57 -1.02
N ASP A 105 -15.05 -3.48 -2.04
CA ASP A 105 -16.07 -2.43 -2.26
C ASP A 105 -15.54 -0.98 -2.37
N ILE A 106 -14.30 -0.72 -1.94
CA ILE A 106 -13.67 0.59 -1.86
C ILE A 106 -12.74 0.83 -3.05
N PHE A 107 -11.95 -0.19 -3.40
CA PHE A 107 -10.90 -0.08 -4.41
C PHE A 107 -11.29 -0.77 -5.71
N SER A 108 -10.68 -0.33 -6.80
CA SER A 108 -10.73 -1.02 -8.09
C SER A 108 -9.38 -0.97 -8.79
N LEU A 109 -9.16 -1.91 -9.71
CA LEU A 109 -7.96 -1.90 -10.55
C LEU A 109 -8.13 -0.85 -11.65
N ASP A 110 -7.09 -0.05 -11.89
CA ASP A 110 -7.13 0.95 -12.96
C ASP A 110 -7.01 0.28 -14.33
N ASN A 111 -8.07 0.37 -15.13
CA ASN A 111 -8.09 -0.19 -16.48
C ASN A 111 -7.30 0.66 -17.49
N GLU A 112 -7.07 1.94 -17.21
CA GLU A 112 -6.31 2.84 -18.09
C GLU A 112 -4.80 2.63 -17.93
N ASN A 113 -4.36 2.28 -16.71
CA ASN A 113 -2.98 1.99 -16.37
C ASN A 113 -2.78 0.49 -16.16
N ALA A 114 -2.56 -0.23 -17.27
CA ALA A 114 -2.43 -1.68 -17.26
C ALA A 114 -1.33 -2.16 -16.30
N ARG A 115 -1.63 -3.23 -15.56
CA ARG A 115 -0.67 -3.91 -14.67
C ARG A 115 0.58 -4.28 -15.45
N ILE A 116 1.74 -3.92 -14.90
CA ILE A 116 3.04 -4.35 -15.42
C ILE A 116 3.47 -5.58 -14.62
N THR A 117 3.80 -6.67 -15.31
CA THR A 117 4.35 -7.89 -14.70
C THR A 117 5.64 -8.24 -15.42
N ARG A 118 6.72 -8.44 -14.67
CA ARG A 118 8.05 -8.76 -15.20
C ARG A 118 8.71 -9.89 -14.41
N ASP A 119 9.76 -10.45 -15.00
CA ASP A 119 10.66 -11.42 -14.37
C ASP A 119 9.90 -12.55 -13.66
N GLU A 120 9.04 -13.25 -14.40
CA GLU A 120 8.26 -14.39 -13.86
C GLU A 120 7.44 -14.05 -12.61
N TYR A 121 6.80 -12.88 -12.61
CA TYR A 121 6.02 -12.36 -11.48
C TYR A 121 6.85 -11.97 -10.25
N ARG A 122 8.19 -11.92 -10.35
CA ARG A 122 9.03 -11.34 -9.28
C ARG A 122 8.82 -9.84 -9.14
N TYR A 123 8.37 -9.17 -10.19
CA TYR A 123 8.06 -7.75 -10.17
C TYR A 123 6.67 -7.49 -10.73
N ASN A 124 5.87 -6.71 -10.00
CA ASN A 124 4.57 -6.25 -10.47
C ASN A 124 4.31 -4.81 -10.06
N GLU A 125 3.73 -4.02 -10.96
CA GLU A 125 3.18 -2.68 -10.66
C GLU A 125 1.69 -2.72 -10.95
N ILE A 126 0.89 -2.34 -9.96
CA ILE A 126 -0.57 -2.35 -10.01
C ILE A 126 -1.06 -0.94 -9.67
N SER A 127 -1.82 -0.33 -10.57
CA SER A 127 -2.50 0.93 -10.30
C SER A 127 -3.86 0.65 -9.66
N VAL A 128 -4.08 1.20 -8.47
CA VAL A 128 -5.28 1.00 -7.65
C VAL A 128 -6.06 2.31 -7.54
N ARG A 129 -7.30 2.31 -8.04
CA ARG A 129 -8.25 3.40 -7.89
C ARG A 129 -8.92 3.34 -6.53
N TYR A 130 -9.23 4.51 -6.00
CA TYR A 130 -9.90 4.72 -4.72
C TYR A 130 -10.97 5.81 -4.89
N PRO A 131 -11.91 5.98 -3.94
CA PRO A 131 -12.91 7.05 -4.00
C PRO A 131 -12.25 8.43 -3.97
N GLN A 132 -12.50 9.24 -4.99
CA GLN A 132 -11.95 10.60 -5.09
C GLN A 132 -13.09 11.62 -5.01
N THR A 133 -13.14 12.34 -3.90
CA THR A 133 -14.17 13.35 -3.62
C THR A 133 -13.65 14.76 -3.89
N PHE A 134 -12.34 14.96 -3.75
CA PHE A 134 -11.69 16.27 -3.88
C PHE A 134 -11.00 16.42 -5.23
N ALA A 135 -10.96 17.67 -5.72
CA ALA A 135 -10.30 18.01 -6.97
C ALA A 135 -8.81 17.63 -6.92
N GLN A 136 -8.38 16.84 -7.90
CA GLN A 136 -6.99 16.40 -8.01
C GLN A 136 -6.09 17.60 -8.34
N VAL A 137 -4.91 17.61 -7.72
CA VAL A 137 -3.86 18.60 -8.00
C VAL A 137 -2.86 18.01 -9.00
N PRO A 138 -2.20 18.84 -9.86
CA PRO A 138 -1.30 18.35 -10.90
C PRO A 138 -0.14 17.47 -10.42
N CYS A 139 0.24 17.59 -9.15
CA CYS A 139 1.31 16.80 -8.53
C CYS A 139 0.87 15.43 -8.00
N LEU A 140 -0.43 15.08 -8.10
CA LEU A 140 -0.99 13.83 -7.59
C LEU A 140 -1.48 12.92 -8.72
N ARG A 141 -0.99 11.68 -8.77
CA ARG A 141 -1.58 10.62 -9.60
C ARG A 141 -3.01 10.31 -9.12
N PRO A 142 -3.96 10.08 -10.03
CA PRO A 142 -5.34 9.75 -9.69
C PRO A 142 -5.53 8.27 -9.29
N PHE A 143 -4.47 7.62 -8.81
CA PHE A 143 -4.43 6.24 -8.34
C PHE A 143 -3.28 6.08 -7.34
N ILE A 144 -3.36 5.04 -6.51
CA ILE A 144 -2.26 4.55 -5.68
C ILE A 144 -1.46 3.56 -6.52
N LYS A 145 -0.15 3.69 -6.58
CA LYS A 145 0.69 2.69 -7.25
C LYS A 145 1.16 1.68 -6.21
N LEU A 146 0.79 0.43 -6.40
CA LEU A 146 1.25 -0.70 -5.61
C LEU A 146 2.35 -1.44 -6.37
N GLU A 147 3.57 -1.38 -5.86
CA GLU A 147 4.71 -2.13 -6.35
C GLU A 147 4.90 -3.40 -5.50
N LEU A 148 5.04 -4.55 -6.17
CA LEU A 148 5.34 -5.84 -5.55
C LEU A 148 6.69 -6.33 -6.09
N MET A 149 7.65 -6.58 -5.20
CA MET A 149 8.97 -7.06 -5.58
C MET A 149 9.41 -8.25 -4.72
N GLU A 150 9.65 -9.41 -5.33
CA GLU A 150 10.31 -10.53 -4.66
C GLU A 150 11.76 -10.17 -4.35
N SER A 151 12.13 -10.18 -3.07
CA SER A 151 13.49 -9.87 -2.63
C SER A 151 13.80 -10.56 -1.31
N THR A 152 15.09 -10.86 -1.10
CA THR A 152 15.62 -11.10 0.24
C THR A 152 15.79 -9.77 0.97
N LEU A 153 15.60 -9.77 2.28
CA LEU A 153 15.84 -8.59 3.11
C LEU A 153 17.30 -8.56 3.58
N LEU A 154 17.87 -7.35 3.70
CA LEU A 154 19.19 -7.15 4.29
C LEU A 154 19.14 -7.14 5.82
N GLU A 155 18.03 -6.68 6.37
CA GLU A 155 17.77 -6.56 7.80
C GLU A 155 16.44 -7.25 8.15
N HIS A 156 16.28 -7.62 9.42
CA HIS A 156 15.02 -8.22 9.87
C HIS A 156 13.91 -7.16 9.87
N PRO A 157 12.70 -7.50 9.38
CA PRO A 157 11.61 -6.55 9.36
C PRO A 157 11.14 -6.24 10.78
N GLU A 158 10.89 -4.97 11.05
CA GLU A 158 10.34 -4.50 12.32
C GLU A 158 8.82 -4.34 12.19
N SER A 159 8.08 -4.80 13.19
CA SER A 159 6.64 -4.53 13.25
C SER A 159 6.41 -3.06 13.60
N ARG A 160 5.75 -2.32 12.71
CA ARG A 160 5.39 -0.91 12.92
C ARG A 160 3.90 -0.68 12.79
N ASP A 161 3.39 0.26 13.58
CA ASP A 161 2.04 0.77 13.42
C ASP A 161 2.04 1.90 12.39
N ILE A 162 1.06 1.90 11.49
CA ILE A 162 0.96 2.85 10.39
C ILE A 162 -0.36 3.62 10.53
N TYR A 163 -0.24 4.94 10.66
CA TYR A 163 -1.37 5.85 10.84
C TYR A 163 -1.57 6.68 9.57
N SER A 164 -2.83 6.98 9.23
CA SER A 164 -3.12 8.07 8.29
C SER A 164 -2.97 9.40 9.00
N LEU A 165 -2.77 10.49 8.26
CA LEU A 165 -2.76 11.86 8.80
C LEU A 165 -4.02 12.16 9.60
N VAL A 166 -5.18 11.66 9.13
CA VAL A 166 -6.47 11.78 9.81
C VAL A 166 -6.43 11.04 11.15
N THR A 167 -5.94 9.80 11.17
CA THR A 167 -5.87 8.99 12.38
C THR A 167 -4.85 9.54 13.38
N GLU A 168 -3.70 10.01 12.90
CA GLU A 168 -2.64 10.59 13.71
C GLU A 168 -3.10 11.89 14.39
N LEU A 169 -3.76 12.79 13.66
CA LEU A 169 -4.20 14.07 14.20
C LEU A 169 -5.47 13.96 15.05
N THR A 170 -6.45 13.15 14.64
CA THR A 170 -7.78 13.14 15.27
C THR A 170 -8.00 11.98 16.23
N GLY A 171 -7.15 10.96 16.21
CA GLY A 171 -7.36 9.69 16.90
C GLY A 171 -8.53 8.86 16.35
N LYS A 172 -9.19 9.30 15.26
CA LYS A 172 -10.31 8.61 14.64
C LYS A 172 -9.86 7.75 13.44
N GLY A 173 -10.58 6.64 13.22
CA GLY A 173 -10.23 5.66 12.20
C GLY A 173 -9.38 4.52 12.74
N THR A 174 -8.95 3.63 11.85
CA THR A 174 -8.26 2.40 12.24
C THR A 174 -6.85 2.38 11.65
N PRO A 175 -5.80 2.45 12.49
CA PRO A 175 -4.43 2.29 12.01
C PRO A 175 -4.18 0.85 11.57
N VAL A 176 -3.10 0.65 10.83
CA VAL A 176 -2.59 -0.69 10.53
C VAL A 176 -1.60 -1.05 11.61
N THR A 177 -1.87 -2.10 12.39
CA THR A 177 -1.02 -2.47 13.51
C THR A 177 0.00 -3.55 13.13
N ALA A 178 1.21 -3.43 13.67
CA ALA A 178 2.30 -4.39 13.53
C ALA A 178 2.54 -4.87 12.08
N PHE A 179 2.54 -3.96 11.10
CA PHE A 179 2.90 -4.29 9.71
C PHE A 179 4.43 -4.48 9.62
N PRO A 180 4.95 -5.59 9.05
CA PRO A 180 6.38 -5.79 8.90
C PRO A 180 6.96 -4.73 7.96
N CYS A 181 7.92 -3.94 8.44
CA CYS A 181 8.51 -2.83 7.71
C CYS A 181 10.04 -2.96 7.65
N VAL A 182 10.63 -2.50 6.54
CA VAL A 182 12.09 -2.34 6.34
C VAL A 182 12.42 -1.02 5.66
#